data_AF-A0A7K4CZH5-F1
#
_entry.id   AF-A0A7K4CZH5-F1
#
_cell.length_a   1.000
_cell.length_b   1.000
_cell.length_c   1.000
_cell.angle_alpha   90.00
_cell.angle_beta   90.00
_cell.angle_gamma   90.00
#
_symmetry.space_group_name_H-M   'P 1'
#
loop_
_entity.id
_entity.type
_entity.pdbx_description
1 polymer ?
#
loop_
_entity_poly.entity_id
_entity_poly.type
_entity_poly.pdbx_seq_one_letter_code
_entity_poly.pdbx_strand_id
1 'polypeptide(L)'
;MINPFFRDIAARLLESLLKDPMMKDKDQDMIFRPVINRLYYSAFHNIVSFFRFQFTRLEERAIHDAIQEKLIIHDRDAIANLLEEMRLLRVDADYRLTVQATRSRCERMKAYHESIIELLATNASG
;
A
#
# COMPACT_ATOMS: atom_id res chain seq x y z
N MET A 1 16.67 -4.74 -2.67
CA MET A 1 16.74 -3.55 -3.54
C MET A 1 15.31 -3.10 -3.78
N ILE A 2 14.96 -1.88 -3.36
CA ILE A 2 13.61 -1.31 -3.51
C ILE A 2 13.41 -0.94 -4.99
N ASN A 3 12.27 -1.29 -5.58
CA ASN A 3 12.04 -1.06 -7.00
C ASN A 3 11.59 0.40 -7.23
N PRO A 4 12.39 1.23 -7.96
CA PRO A 4 12.12 2.66 -8.12
C PRO A 4 10.83 2.95 -8.90
N PHE A 5 10.37 2.03 -9.75
CA PHE A 5 9.11 2.19 -10.49
C PHE A 5 7.89 2.23 -9.56
N PHE A 6 7.87 1.39 -8.52
CA PHE A 6 6.75 1.33 -7.58
C PHE A 6 6.75 2.48 -6.57
N ARG A 7 7.93 3.07 -6.30
CA ARG A 7 8.08 4.22 -5.41
C ARG A 7 7.40 5.47 -5.95
N ASP A 8 7.54 5.73 -7.25
CA ASP A 8 7.14 7.03 -7.84
C ASP A 8 5.69 7.09 -8.33
N ILE A 9 5.09 5.97 -8.76
CA ILE A 9 3.77 6.01 -9.40
C ILE A 9 2.67 6.41 -8.42
N ALA A 10 2.69 5.90 -7.20
CA ALA A 10 1.60 6.15 -6.25
C ALA A 10 1.64 7.58 -5.67
N ALA A 11 2.83 8.11 -5.40
CA ALA A 11 3.03 9.48 -4.93
C ALA A 11 2.69 10.53 -6.01
N ARG A 12 3.13 10.31 -7.26
CA ARG A 12 2.81 11.19 -8.40
C ARG A 12 1.32 11.20 -8.74
N LEU A 13 0.65 10.05 -8.60
CA LEU A 13 -0.79 9.98 -8.82
C LEU A 13 -1.54 10.85 -7.81
N LEU A 14 -1.19 10.74 -6.51
CA LEU A 14 -1.84 11.53 -5.47
C LEU A 14 -1.62 13.04 -5.68
N GLU A 15 -0.40 13.47 -5.98
CA GLU A 15 -0.11 14.90 -6.22
C GLU A 15 -0.84 15.47 -7.43
N SER A 16 -1.01 14.67 -8.48
CA SER A 16 -1.80 15.10 -9.65
C SER A 16 -3.29 15.22 -9.33
N LEU A 17 -3.80 14.35 -8.46
CA LEU A 17 -5.23 14.31 -8.10
C LEU A 17 -5.61 15.36 -7.05
N LEU A 18 -4.66 15.78 -6.20
CA LEU A 18 -4.88 16.81 -5.17
C LEU A 18 -4.86 18.25 -5.70
N LYS A 19 -4.47 18.47 -6.96
CA LYS A 19 -4.34 19.80 -7.58
C LYS A 19 -5.58 20.25 -8.36
N ASP A 20 -6.61 19.41 -8.49
CA ASP A 20 -7.84 19.78 -9.22
C ASP A 20 -8.89 20.40 -8.27
N PRO A 21 -9.16 21.72 -8.36
CA PRO A 21 -10.12 22.40 -7.49
C PRO A 21 -11.60 22.12 -7.85
N MET A 22 -11.90 21.40 -8.94
CA MET A 22 -13.28 21.14 -9.41
C MET A 22 -13.79 19.72 -9.13
N MET A 23 -13.07 18.91 -8.37
CA MET A 23 -13.43 17.51 -8.11
C MET A 23 -14.70 17.37 -7.26
N LYS A 24 -15.79 16.85 -7.85
CA LYS A 24 -17.05 16.59 -7.12
C LYS A 24 -16.93 15.35 -6.23
N ASP A 25 -17.77 15.23 -5.21
CA ASP A 25 -17.73 14.11 -4.24
C ASP A 25 -17.85 12.72 -4.89
N LYS A 26 -18.62 12.59 -5.98
CA LYS A 26 -18.73 11.33 -6.76
C LYS A 26 -17.45 11.02 -7.54
N ASP A 27 -16.75 12.05 -8.00
CA ASP A 27 -15.49 11.94 -8.74
C ASP A 27 -14.34 11.60 -7.76
N GLN A 28 -14.41 12.09 -6.52
CA GLN A 28 -13.46 11.78 -5.45
C GLN A 28 -13.39 10.27 -5.17
N ASP A 29 -14.53 9.59 -5.07
CA ASP A 29 -14.55 8.15 -4.78
C ASP A 29 -13.95 7.32 -5.92
N MET A 30 -14.26 7.70 -7.18
CA MET A 30 -13.69 7.07 -8.38
C MET A 30 -12.18 7.28 -8.51
N ILE A 31 -11.66 8.32 -7.88
CA ILE A 31 -10.24 8.72 -7.94
C ILE A 31 -9.45 8.14 -6.76
N PHE A 32 -9.99 8.25 -5.55
CA PHE A 32 -9.30 7.87 -4.32
C PHE A 32 -9.26 6.35 -4.11
N ARG A 33 -10.29 5.59 -4.53
CA ARG A 33 -10.25 4.12 -4.44
C ARG A 33 -9.05 3.52 -5.22
N PRO A 34 -8.80 3.87 -6.49
CA PRO A 34 -7.59 3.45 -7.20
C PRO A 34 -6.28 3.88 -6.55
N VAL A 35 -6.23 5.05 -5.90
CA VAL A 35 -5.03 5.52 -5.19
C VAL A 35 -4.72 4.62 -4.00
N ILE A 36 -5.72 4.35 -3.15
CA ILE A 36 -5.60 3.45 -2.01
C ILE A 36 -5.11 2.07 -2.48
N ASN A 37 -5.74 1.53 -3.52
CA ASN A 37 -5.38 0.24 -4.09
C ASN A 37 -3.92 0.22 -4.58
N ARG A 38 -3.49 1.23 -5.35
CA ARG A 38 -2.11 1.33 -5.87
C ARG A 38 -1.06 1.49 -4.77
N LEU A 39 -1.34 2.29 -3.74
CA LEU A 39 -0.44 2.46 -2.59
C LEU A 39 -0.24 1.14 -1.85
N TYR A 40 -1.32 0.40 -1.61
CA TYR A 40 -1.26 -0.92 -0.99
C TYR A 40 -0.40 -1.90 -1.78
N TYR A 41 -0.72 -2.13 -3.07
CA TYR A 41 0.04 -3.10 -3.86
C TYR A 41 1.48 -2.65 -4.11
N SER A 42 1.77 -1.35 -4.17
CA SER A 42 3.14 -0.84 -4.21
C SER A 42 3.93 -1.21 -2.95
N ALA A 43 3.38 -1.00 -1.75
CA ALA A 43 4.02 -1.42 -0.50
C ALA A 43 4.22 -2.93 -0.47
N PHE A 44 3.16 -3.68 -0.79
CA PHE A 44 3.16 -5.13 -0.84
C PHE A 44 4.26 -5.69 -1.75
N HIS A 45 4.36 -5.21 -3.00
CA HIS A 45 5.37 -5.68 -3.95
C HIS A 45 6.80 -5.32 -3.55
N ASN A 46 7.01 -4.19 -2.86
CA ASN A 46 8.33 -3.86 -2.31
C ASN A 46 8.74 -4.85 -1.20
N ILE A 47 7.82 -5.25 -0.33
CA ILE A 47 8.07 -6.26 0.72
C ILE A 47 8.36 -7.63 0.10
N VAL A 48 7.56 -8.03 -0.88
CA VAL A 48 7.75 -9.30 -1.62
C VAL A 48 9.12 -9.33 -2.29
N SER A 49 9.51 -8.22 -2.94
CA SER A 49 10.82 -8.08 -3.57
C SER A 49 11.95 -8.12 -2.54
N PHE A 50 11.78 -7.46 -1.39
CA PHE A 50 12.73 -7.48 -0.28
C PHE A 50 13.03 -8.91 0.19
N PHE A 51 11.99 -9.73 0.38
CA PHE A 51 12.15 -11.14 0.78
C PHE A 51 12.47 -12.09 -0.37
N ARG A 52 12.61 -11.60 -1.60
CA ARG A 52 12.73 -12.41 -2.83
C ARG A 52 11.68 -13.52 -2.90
N PHE A 53 10.48 -13.23 -2.42
CA PHE A 53 9.43 -14.22 -2.27
C PHE A 53 8.91 -14.61 -3.66
N GLN A 54 8.95 -15.90 -3.99
CA GLN A 54 8.41 -16.41 -5.25
C GLN A 54 7.02 -16.96 -5.00
N PHE A 55 6.03 -16.39 -5.68
CA PHE A 55 4.65 -16.87 -5.64
C PHE A 55 4.50 -18.09 -6.55
N THR A 56 4.91 -19.25 -6.08
CA THR A 56 4.60 -20.49 -6.78
C THR A 56 3.33 -21.10 -6.16
N ARG A 57 2.21 -20.96 -6.88
CA ARG A 57 0.95 -21.73 -6.71
C ARG A 57 0.03 -21.39 -5.52
N LEU A 58 0.20 -20.24 -4.86
CA LEU A 58 -0.75 -19.80 -3.82
C LEU A 58 -1.90 -18.98 -4.41
N GLU A 59 -3.10 -19.14 -3.87
CA GLU A 59 -4.24 -18.25 -4.13
C GLU A 59 -3.94 -16.83 -3.59
N GLU A 60 -4.54 -15.78 -4.18
CA GLU A 60 -4.24 -14.38 -3.86
C GLU A 60 -4.40 -14.03 -2.36
N ARG A 61 -5.40 -14.61 -1.68
CA ARG A 61 -5.56 -14.42 -0.22
C ARG A 61 -4.41 -15.04 0.57
N ALA A 62 -4.04 -16.28 0.24
CA ALA A 62 -2.95 -16.99 0.89
C ALA A 62 -1.61 -16.27 0.72
N ILE A 63 -1.45 -15.53 -0.37
CA ILE A 63 -0.28 -14.69 -0.62
C ILE A 63 -0.15 -13.52 0.37
N HIS A 64 -1.27 -12.85 0.71
CA HIS A 64 -1.24 -11.73 1.65
C HIS A 64 -0.92 -12.19 3.08
N ASP A 65 -1.53 -13.30 3.51
CA ASP A 65 -1.30 -13.86 4.85
C ASP A 65 0.14 -14.38 4.98
N ALA A 66 0.66 -15.06 3.95
CA ALA A 66 2.05 -15.53 3.94
C ALA A 66 3.08 -14.39 4.07
N ILE A 67 2.80 -13.22 3.49
CA ILE A 67 3.69 -12.05 3.64
C ILE A 67 3.62 -11.48 5.06
N GLN A 68 2.44 -11.46 5.69
CA GLN A 68 2.31 -11.05 7.09
C GLN A 68 3.10 -11.98 8.03
N GLU A 69 2.92 -13.29 7.89
CA GLU A 69 3.69 -14.28 8.66
C GLU A 69 5.20 -14.10 8.47
N LYS A 70 5.64 -13.85 7.23
CA LYS A 70 7.05 -13.65 6.94
C LYS A 70 7.62 -12.39 7.59
N LEU A 71 6.84 -11.31 7.66
CA LEU A 71 7.26 -10.11 8.39
C LEU A 71 7.45 -10.39 9.88
N ILE A 72 6.52 -11.12 10.50
CA ILE A 72 6.60 -11.49 11.92
C ILE A 72 7.81 -12.39 12.20
N ILE A 73 8.03 -13.42 11.38
CA ILE A 73 9.18 -14.35 11.51
C ILE A 73 10.54 -13.63 11.45
N HIS A 74 10.61 -12.50 10.77
CA HIS A 74 11.83 -11.71 10.59
C HIS A 74 11.87 -10.44 11.47
N ASP A 75 11.10 -10.41 12.57
CA ASP A 75 11.05 -9.31 13.53
C ASP A 75 10.72 -7.95 12.87
N ARG A 76 9.81 -7.97 11.89
CA ARG A 76 9.36 -6.78 11.14
C ARG A 76 7.96 -6.32 11.55
N ASP A 77 7.63 -6.39 12.84
CA ASP A 77 6.29 -6.08 13.36
C ASP A 77 5.78 -4.69 12.97
N ALA A 78 6.66 -3.68 12.95
CA ALA A 78 6.28 -2.34 12.51
C ALA A 78 5.78 -2.31 11.05
N ILE A 79 6.44 -3.06 10.16
CA ILE A 79 6.04 -3.17 8.75
C ILE A 79 4.77 -4.02 8.64
N ALA A 80 4.65 -5.10 9.41
CA ALA A 80 3.47 -5.96 9.43
C ALA A 80 2.20 -5.17 9.82
N ASN A 81 2.29 -4.39 10.90
CA ASN A 81 1.21 -3.55 11.40
C ASN A 81 0.79 -2.49 10.36
N LEU A 82 1.76 -1.78 9.76
CA LEU A 82 1.48 -0.79 8.71
C LEU A 82 0.83 -1.45 7.48
N LEU A 83 1.34 -2.60 7.04
CA LEU A 83 0.79 -3.31 5.89
C LEU A 83 -0.65 -3.80 6.15
N GLU A 84 -0.96 -4.21 7.39
CA GLU A 84 -2.31 -4.63 7.76
C GLU A 84 -3.29 -3.45 7.79
N GLU A 85 -2.90 -2.32 8.38
CA GLU A 85 -3.68 -1.08 8.33
C GLU A 85 -3.96 -0.65 6.89
N MET A 86 -2.95 -0.74 6.01
CA MET A 86 -3.12 -0.48 4.58
C MET A 86 -4.07 -1.51 3.91
N ARG A 87 -4.02 -2.78 4.30
CA ARG A 87 -4.91 -3.83 3.79
C ARG A 87 -6.36 -3.56 4.15
N LEU A 88 -6.65 -3.16 5.40
CA LEU A 88 -8.00 -2.83 5.86
C LEU A 88 -8.59 -1.65 5.06
N LEU A 89 -7.80 -0.59 4.85
CA LEU A 89 -8.21 0.55 4.03
C LEU A 89 -8.47 0.17 2.57
N ARG A 90 -7.63 -0.71 2.01
CA ARG A 90 -7.82 -1.25 0.65
C ARG A 90 -9.08 -2.11 0.54
N VAL A 91 -9.35 -2.98 1.52
CA VAL A 91 -10.56 -3.81 1.55
C VAL A 91 -11.82 -2.95 1.64
N ASP A 92 -11.81 -1.91 2.45
CA ASP A 92 -12.89 -0.91 2.47
C ASP A 92 -13.07 -0.27 1.08
N ALA A 93 -11.98 0.14 0.42
CA ALA A 93 -12.00 0.81 -0.86
C ALA A 93 -12.42 -0.10 -2.05
N ASP A 94 -12.11 -1.39 -2.02
CA ASP A 94 -12.42 -2.30 -3.13
C ASP A 94 -13.79 -2.98 -2.96
N TYR A 95 -14.18 -3.31 -1.72
CA TYR A 95 -15.31 -4.21 -1.48
C TYR A 95 -16.46 -3.59 -0.69
N ARG A 96 -16.26 -2.43 -0.03
CA ARG A 96 -17.31 -1.77 0.75
C ARG A 96 -17.74 -0.47 0.09
N LEU A 97 -18.71 -0.58 -0.83
CA LEU A 97 -19.25 0.57 -1.57
C LEU A 97 -19.93 1.62 -0.68
N THR A 98 -20.32 1.26 0.54
CA THR A 98 -20.89 2.18 1.53
C THR A 98 -19.84 3.03 2.27
N VAL A 99 -18.56 2.68 2.14
CA VAL A 99 -17.45 3.39 2.80
C VAL A 99 -16.80 4.31 1.79
N GLN A 100 -16.89 5.62 2.03
CA GLN A 100 -16.30 6.62 1.15
C GLN A 100 -14.77 6.59 1.22
N ALA A 101 -14.11 6.59 0.06
CA ALA A 101 -12.69 6.86 -0.05
C ALA A 101 -12.49 8.38 0.03
N THR A 102 -11.73 8.82 1.03
CA THR A 102 -11.52 10.26 1.27
C THR A 102 -10.06 10.62 1.07
N ARG A 103 -9.80 11.91 0.82
CA ARG A 103 -8.45 12.46 0.80
C ARG A 103 -7.62 12.06 2.03
N SER A 104 -8.21 12.16 3.23
CA SER A 104 -7.52 11.80 4.47
C SER A 104 -7.08 10.32 4.52
N ARG A 105 -7.88 9.40 3.93
CA ARG A 105 -7.52 7.99 3.81
C ARG A 105 -6.36 7.81 2.82
N CYS A 106 -6.36 8.52 1.70
CA CYS A 106 -5.26 8.51 0.74
C CYS A 106 -3.95 9.06 1.31
N GLU A 107 -4.01 10.18 2.04
CA GLU A 107 -2.84 10.77 2.71
C GLU A 107 -2.27 9.83 3.77
N ARG A 108 -3.14 9.15 4.54
CA ARG A 108 -2.72 8.12 5.49
C ARG A 108 -2.08 6.92 4.81
N MET A 109 -2.67 6.42 3.72
CA MET A 109 -2.08 5.34 2.91
C MET A 109 -0.69 5.72 2.37
N LYS A 110 -0.51 6.99 1.95
CA LYS A 110 0.79 7.50 1.51
C LYS A 110 1.80 7.50 2.65
N ALA A 111 1.45 8.03 3.81
CA ALA A 111 2.36 8.05 4.96
C ALA A 111 2.78 6.64 5.40
N TYR A 112 1.85 5.69 5.42
CA TYR A 112 2.15 4.28 5.72
C TYR A 112 3.08 3.67 4.67
N HIS A 113 2.80 3.91 3.38
CA HIS A 113 3.66 3.46 2.28
C HIS A 113 5.09 3.98 2.43
N GLU A 114 5.26 5.30 2.62
CA GLU A 114 6.57 5.93 2.80
C GLU A 114 7.32 5.36 3.99
N SER A 115 6.64 5.16 5.12
CA SER A 115 7.21 4.55 6.33
C SER A 115 7.68 3.12 6.08
N ILE A 116 6.91 2.30 5.34
CA ILE A 116 7.34 0.94 4.96
C ILE A 116 8.60 0.99 4.10
N ILE A 117 8.66 1.87 3.10
CA ILE A 117 9.83 2.00 2.22
C ILE A 117 11.07 2.40 3.02
N GLU A 118 10.94 3.34 3.96
CA GLU A 118 12.03 3.75 4.85
C GLU A 118 12.51 2.61 5.75
N LEU A 119 11.59 1.91 6.42
CA LEU A 119 11.91 0.79 7.31
C LEU A 119 12.59 -0.37 6.56
N LEU A 120 12.21 -0.63 5.30
CA LEU A 120 12.88 -1.62 4.46
C LEU A 120 14.30 -1.17 4.06
N ALA A 121 14.54 0.13 3.91
CA ALA A 121 15.84 0.68 3.52
C ALA A 121 16.84 0.72 4.68
N THR A 122 16.43 1.20 5.86
CA THR A 122 17.30 1.30 7.05
C THR A 122 17.86 -0.05 7.47
N ASN A 123 17.10 -1.12 7.26
CA ASN A 123 17.45 -2.46 7.66
C ASN A 123 18.15 -3.29 6.57
N ALA A 124 18.46 -2.70 5.41
CA ALA A 124 19.29 -3.32 4.37
C ALA A 124 20.78 -2.99 4.52
N SER A 125 21.15 -2.19 5.52
CA SER A 125 22.50 -1.66 5.75
C SER A 125 23.22 -2.26 6.97
N GLY A 126 22.63 -3.27 7.62
CA GLY A 126 23.25 -4.04 8.71
C GLY A 126 23.15 -5.53 8.42
#